data_AF-A0A1Q8ZLX6-F1
#
_entry.id   AF-A0A1Q8ZLX6-F1
#
_cell.length_a   1.000
_cell.length_b   1.000
_cell.length_c   1.000
_cell.angle_alpha   90.00
_cell.angle_beta   90.00
_cell.angle_gamma   90.00
#
_symmetry.space_group_name_H-M   'P 1'
#
loop_
_entity.id
_entity.type
_entity.pdbx_description
1 polymer ?
#
loop_
_entity_poly.entity_id
_entity_poly.type
_entity_poly.pdbx_seq_one_letter_code
_entity_poly.pdbx_strand_id
1 'polypeptide(L)' 'MARAIGILGYVLLVSGFIFIVFGYGSVLYFEGFAKLQEVMSPFNVWNFISVCVTLAPGYLLIRLSEKLRSSD' A
#
# COMPACT_ATOMS: atom_id res chain seq x y z
N MET A 1 3.41 12.40 -20.99
CA MET A 1 4.18 11.75 -19.89
C MET A 1 3.35 11.52 -18.63
N ALA A 2 2.51 12.48 -18.21
CA ALA A 2 1.66 12.35 -17.02
C ALA A 2 0.83 11.05 -16.96
N ARG A 3 0.23 10.61 -18.08
CA ARG A 3 -0.54 9.34 -18.12
C ARG A 3 0.28 8.10 -17.74
N ALA A 4 1.53 7.99 -18.23
CA ALA A 4 2.38 6.84 -17.93
C ALA A 4 2.76 6.78 -16.44
N ILE A 5 3.09 7.94 -15.85
CA ILE A 5 3.37 8.08 -14.41
C ILE A 5 2.14 7.67 -13.58
N GLY A 6 0.95 8.09 -14.00
CA GLY A 6 -0.29 7.70 -13.33
C GLY A 6 -0.52 6.19 -13.37
N ILE A 7 -0.35 5.55 -14.53
CA ILE A 7 -0.48 4.08 -14.67
C ILE A 7 0.52 3.36 -13.76
N LEU A 8 1.78 3.78 -13.74
CA LEU A 8 2.79 3.20 -12.85
C LEU A 8 2.42 3.36 -11.37
N GLY A 9 1.89 4.52 -10.99
CA GLY A 9 1.40 4.77 -9.64
C GLY A 9 0.27 3.82 -9.24
N TYR A 10 -0.72 3.60 -10.12
CA TYR A 10 -1.79 2.63 -9.90
C TYR A 10 -1.27 1.19 -9.80
N VAL A 11 -0.37 0.78 -10.69
CA VAL A 11 0.23 -0.56 -10.65
C VAL A 11 0.94 -0.79 -9.31
N LEU A 12 1.73 0.18 -8.84
CA LEU A 12 2.44 0.07 -7.56
C LEU A 12 1.47 0.05 -6.37
N LEU A 13 0.45 0.90 -6.38
CA LEU A 13 -0.54 0.97 -5.31
C LEU A 13 -1.34 -0.34 -5.20
N VAL A 14 -1.81 -0.88 -6.33
CA VAL A 14 -2.54 -2.15 -6.38
C VAL A 14 -1.63 -3.31 -5.97
N SER A 15 -0.40 -3.36 -6.47
CA SER A 15 0.56 -4.40 -6.10
C SER A 15 0.89 -4.36 -4.60
N GLY A 16 1.08 -3.17 -4.03
CA GLY A 16 1.30 -2.97 -2.61
C GLY A 16 0.10 -3.41 -1.77
N PHE A 17 -1.12 -3.09 -2.21
CA PHE A 17 -2.33 -3.55 -1.54
C PHE A 17 -2.47 -5.08 -1.55
N ILE A 18 -2.24 -5.71 -2.71
CA ILE A 18 -2.23 -7.17 -2.84
C ILE A 18 -1.19 -7.78 -1.89
N PHE A 19 0.02 -7.23 -1.86
CA PHE A 19 1.08 -7.69 -0.98
C PHE A 19 0.69 -7.64 0.51
N ILE A 20 0.04 -6.55 0.95
CA ILE A 20 -0.46 -6.42 2.33
C ILE A 20 -1.52 -7.48 2.64
N VAL A 21 -2.49 -7.66 1.74
CA VAL A 21 -3.56 -8.67 1.92
C VAL A 21 -2.97 -10.08 2.00
N PHE A 22 -2.01 -10.42 1.13
CA PHE A 22 -1.31 -11.70 1.20
C PHE A 22 -0.50 -11.85 2.50
N GLY A 23 0.14 -10.79 2.98
CA GLY A 23 0.85 -10.79 4.27
C GLY A 23 -0.08 -11.06 5.46
N TYR A 24 -1.27 -10.45 5.48
CA TYR A 24 -2.26 -10.76 6.52
C TYR A 24 -2.85 -12.15 6.37
N GLY A 25 -3.07 -12.61 5.14
CA GLY A 25 -3.49 -13.98 4.85
C GLY A 25 -2.48 -15.02 5.32
N SER A 26 -1.18 -14.78 5.15
CA SER A 26 -0.13 -15.68 5.62
C SER A 26 -0.05 -15.71 7.15
N VAL A 27 -0.13 -14.54 7.82
CA VAL A 27 -0.22 -14.48 9.29
C VAL A 27 -1.43 -15.26 9.80
N LEU A 28 -2.59 -15.10 9.15
CA LEU A 28 -3.79 -15.85 9.53
C LEU A 28 -3.60 -17.37 9.36
N TYR A 29 -2.97 -17.81 8.28
CA TYR A 29 -2.77 -19.22 7.97
C TYR A 29 -1.73 -19.89 8.88
N PHE A 30 -0.62 -19.22 9.16
CA PHE A 30 0.51 -19.80 9.89
C PHE A 30 0.49 -19.49 11.40
N GLU A 31 0.04 -18.31 11.80
CA GLU A 31 0.07 -17.82 13.18
C GLU A 31 -1.33 -17.74 13.83
N GLY A 32 -2.38 -17.85 13.02
CA GLY A 32 -3.77 -17.88 13.48
C GLY A 32 -4.41 -16.50 13.68
N PHE A 33 -5.69 -16.52 14.03
CA PHE A 33 -6.52 -15.31 14.10
C PHE A 33 -6.13 -14.36 15.23
N ALA A 34 -5.71 -14.88 16.39
CA ALA A 34 -5.28 -14.05 17.52
C ALA A 34 -4.09 -13.16 17.16
N LYS A 35 -3.13 -13.71 16.40
CA LYS A 35 -1.95 -12.96 15.96
C LYS A 35 -2.29 -11.94 14.89
N LEU A 36 -3.21 -12.26 13.97
CA LEU A 36 -3.73 -11.30 13.00
C LEU A 36 -4.34 -10.07 13.70
N GLN A 37 -5.11 -10.26 14.78
CA GLN A 37 -5.68 -9.14 15.55
C GLN A 37 -4.61 -8.24 16.18
N GLU A 38 -3.53 -8.85 16.70
CA GLU A 38 -2.39 -8.10 17.26
C GLU A 38 -1.65 -7.30 16.17
N VAL A 39 -1.48 -7.88 14.98
CA VAL A 39 -0.85 -7.21 13.84
C VAL A 39 -1.72 -6.08 13.31
N MET A 40 -3.02 -6.30 13.16
CA MET A 40 -4.00 -5.31 12.70
C MET A 40 -4.35 -4.26 13.76
N SER A 41 -3.88 -4.44 15.00
CA SER A 41 -4.10 -3.48 16.07
C SER A 41 -3.58 -2.09 15.70
N PRO A 42 -4.34 -1.01 15.92
CA PRO A 42 -3.86 0.35 15.69
C PRO A 42 -2.69 0.73 16.61
N PHE A 43 -2.46 -0.03 17.68
CA PHE A 43 -1.30 0.13 18.56
C PHE A 43 -0.03 -0.51 18.00
N ASN A 44 -0.13 -1.34 16.95
CA ASN A 44 1.03 -1.86 16.25
C ASN A 44 1.55 -0.81 15.26
N VAL A 45 2.25 0.18 15.81
CA VAL A 45 2.82 1.31 15.07
C VAL A 45 3.75 0.82 13.94
N TRP A 46 4.45 -0.30 14.14
CA TRP A 46 5.33 -0.85 13.12
C TRP A 46 4.58 -1.36 11.90
N ASN A 47 3.53 -2.17 12.09
CA ASN A 47 2.71 -2.62 10.97
C ASN A 47 2.05 -1.44 10.24
N PHE A 48 1.58 -0.42 10.99
CA PHE A 48 1.04 0.79 10.38
C PHE A 48 2.06 1.53 9.51
N ILE A 49 3.28 1.72 10.01
CA ILE A 49 4.38 2.33 9.24
C ILE A 49 4.69 1.48 8.00
N SER A 50 4.77 0.16 8.13
CA SER A 50 5.03 -0.74 6.99
C SER A 50 3.98 -0.56 5.89
N VAL A 51 2.69 -0.56 6.24
CA VAL A 51 1.60 -0.32 5.28
C VAL A 51 1.75 1.04 4.59
N CYS A 52 2.04 2.09 5.37
CA CYS A 52 2.22 3.43 4.82
C CYS A 52 3.40 3.49 3.84
N VAL A 53 4.55 2.92 4.20
CA VAL A 53 5.75 2.89 3.36
C VAL A 53 5.50 2.07 2.08
N THR A 54 4.78 0.95 2.18
CA THR A 54 4.44 0.11 1.03
C THR A 54 3.52 0.84 0.04
N LEU A 55 2.53 1.60 0.51
CA LEU A 55 1.56 2.28 -0.36
C LEU A 55 1.99 3.68 -0.81
N ALA A 56 2.87 4.34 -0.04
CA ALA A 56 3.36 5.69 -0.30
C ALA A 56 3.86 5.93 -1.73
N PRO A 57 4.75 5.10 -2.33
CA PRO A 57 5.27 5.38 -3.66
C PRO A 57 4.18 5.38 -4.74
N GLY A 58 3.23 4.44 -4.68
CA GLY A 58 2.10 4.39 -5.61
C GLY A 58 1.21 5.64 -5.50
N TYR A 59 0.89 6.03 -4.27
CA TYR A 59 0.09 7.24 -4.00
C TYR A 59 0.79 8.52 -4.47
N LEU A 60 2.09 8.67 -4.18
CA LEU A 60 2.87 9.83 -4.59
C LEU A 60 2.97 9.96 -6.10
N LEU A 61 3.14 8.84 -6.82
CA LEU A 61 3.18 8.84 -8.29
C LEU A 61 1.83 9.23 -8.90
N ILE A 62 0.72 8.76 -8.33
CA ILE A 62 -0.63 9.18 -8.75
C ILE A 62 -0.78 10.69 -8.56
N ARG A 63 -0.46 11.22 -7.37
CA ARG A 63 -0.52 12.66 -7.09
C ARG A 63 0.36 13.50 -8.01
N LEU A 64 1.58 13.03 -8.29
CA LEU A 64 2.48 13.68 -9.23
C LEU A 64 1.89 13.70 -10.64
N SER A 65 1.28 12.59 -11.08
CA SER A 65 0.64 12.50 -12.39
C SER A 65 -0.53 13.48 -12.54
N GLU A 66 -1.34 13.65 -11.50
CA GLU A 66 -2.46 14.60 -11.46
C GLU A 66 -1.94 16.03 -11.56
N LYS A 67 -0.92 16.37 -10.75
CA LYS A 67 -0.32 17.71 -10.75
C LYS A 67 0.28 18.09 -12.11
N LEU A 68 0.96 17.15 -12.77
CA LEU A 68 1.50 17.36 -14.12
C LEU A 68 0.39 17.56 -15.14
N ARG A 69 -0.70 16.83 -15.01
CA ARG A 69 -1.84 16.87 -15.94
C ARG A 69 -2.73 18.11 -15.74
N SER A 70 -2.71 18.73 -14.56
CA SER A 70 -3.38 20.01 -14.29
C SER A 70 -2.53 21.23 -14.66
N SER A 71 -1.24 21.03 -14.94
CA SER A 71 -0.28 22.10 -15.25
C SER A 71 0.02 22.23 -16.75
N ASP A 72 -0.48 21.30 -17.57
CA ASP A 72 -0.60 21.37 -19.03
C ASP A 72 -1.99 21.91 -19.40
#